data_AF-A0A1G8AR11-F1
#
_entry.id   AF-A0A1G8AR11-F1
#
_cell.length_a   1.000
_cell.length_b   1.000
_cell.length_c   1.000
_cell.angle_alpha   90.00
_cell.angle_beta   90.00
_cell.angle_gamma   90.00
#
_symmetry.space_group_name_H-M   'P 1'
#
loop_
_entity.id
_entity.type
_entity.pdbx_description
1 polymer ?
#
loop_
_entity_poly.entity_id
_entity_poly.type
_entity_poly.pdbx_seq_one_letter_code
_entity_poly.pdbx_strand_id
1 'polypeptide(L)'
;MSSTTPAWSDSMAPPVEQRWMGIVFMQGEEANAVLDMTDKDGPGTAIQHLSQWDFGDETRDAALVNGYVYEKVPWSPTDRVVHDKSSEYALIYNHQFGYVSLLRRFDPVFEDVLESVAPTPRFGFEKQRPARRANGLRL
;
A
#
# COMPACT_ATOMS: atom_id res chain seq x y z
N MET A 1 -32.08 41.05 21.67
CA MET A 1 -31.94 39.63 22.07
C MET A 1 -32.82 38.80 21.14
N SER A 2 -32.20 38.04 20.25
CA SER A 2 -32.72 36.80 19.65
C SER A 2 -31.59 36.20 18.83
N SER A 3 -31.07 35.08 19.33
CA SER A 3 -30.02 34.27 18.75
C SER A 3 -30.61 33.34 17.70
N THR A 4 -29.97 33.18 16.55
CA THR A 4 -30.05 31.93 15.77
C THR A 4 -28.68 31.68 15.13
N THR A 5 -28.02 30.65 15.65
CA THR A 5 -26.76 30.04 15.27
C THR A 5 -26.72 29.72 13.77
N PRO A 6 -25.67 30.04 13.00
CA PRO A 6 -25.47 29.38 11.72
C PRO A 6 -25.07 27.93 11.97
N ALA A 7 -25.78 27.06 11.25
CA ALA A 7 -25.56 25.64 11.14
C ALA A 7 -24.07 25.31 11.01
N TRP A 8 -23.61 24.42 11.88
CA TRP A 8 -22.50 23.50 11.69
C TRP A 8 -22.00 23.48 10.24
N SER A 9 -20.77 23.94 10.05
CA SER A 9 -20.01 23.67 8.83
C SER A 9 -19.93 22.17 8.69
N ASP A 10 -20.66 21.65 7.70
CA ASP A 10 -20.32 20.39 7.03
C ASP A 10 -18.82 20.43 6.84
N SER A 11 -18.14 19.56 7.59
CA SER A 11 -16.69 19.55 7.67
C SER A 11 -16.20 19.30 6.26
N MET A 12 -15.66 20.37 5.67
CA MET A 12 -14.85 20.35 4.47
C MET A 12 -13.70 19.38 4.75
N ALA A 13 -13.96 18.08 4.60
CA ALA A 13 -12.90 17.10 4.48
C ALA A 13 -12.00 17.67 3.38
N PRO A 14 -10.69 17.84 3.63
CA PRO A 14 -9.79 18.27 2.57
C PRO A 14 -10.04 17.37 1.35
N PRO A 15 -9.97 17.90 0.12
CA PRO A 15 -10.10 17.05 -1.07
C PRO A 15 -9.21 15.84 -0.86
N VAL A 16 -9.75 14.65 -1.10
CA VAL A 16 -9.02 13.40 -0.91
C VAL A 16 -7.81 13.46 -1.85
N GLU A 17 -6.68 13.91 -1.33
CA GLU A 17 -5.43 13.98 -2.05
C GLU A 17 -5.11 12.53 -2.40
N GLN A 18 -5.21 12.17 -3.69
CA GLN A 18 -4.96 10.80 -4.14
C GLN A 18 -3.58 10.37 -3.65
N ARG A 19 -3.53 9.43 -2.71
CA ARG A 19 -2.28 8.93 -2.15
C ARG A 19 -1.80 7.74 -2.95
N TRP A 20 -0.49 7.59 -3.01
CA TRP A 20 0.20 6.49 -3.64
C TRP A 20 0.87 5.65 -2.58
N MET A 21 0.87 4.34 -2.73
CA MET A 21 1.67 3.45 -1.89
C MET A 21 2.63 2.62 -2.73
N GLY A 22 3.81 2.37 -2.18
CA GLY A 22 4.81 1.52 -2.80
C GLY A 22 4.41 0.06 -2.76
N ILE A 23 4.32 -0.55 -3.94
CA ILE A 23 4.11 -2.00 -4.09
C ILE A 23 5.46 -2.70 -4.19
N VAL A 24 6.32 -2.22 -5.07
CA VAL A 24 7.64 -2.80 -5.28
C VAL A 24 8.65 -1.72 -5.65
N PHE A 25 9.89 -1.95 -5.23
CA PHE A 25 11.06 -1.18 -5.64
C PHE A 25 12.19 -2.17 -5.93
N MET A 26 12.65 -2.20 -7.18
CA MET A 26 13.76 -3.04 -7.61
C MET A 26 14.90 -2.15 -8.08
N GLN A 27 16.13 -2.61 -7.86
CA GLN A 27 17.35 -1.92 -8.27
C GLN A 27 18.42 -2.93 -8.71
N GLY A 28 19.38 -2.47 -9.51
CA GLY A 28 20.47 -3.32 -9.99
C GLY A 28 19.99 -4.41 -10.94
N GLU A 29 20.43 -5.65 -10.76
CA GLU A 29 20.17 -6.75 -11.70
C GLU A 29 18.67 -7.06 -11.85
N GLU A 30 17.91 -7.05 -10.75
CA GLU A 30 16.47 -7.29 -10.77
C GLU A 30 15.72 -6.20 -11.56
N ALA A 31 16.13 -4.94 -11.38
CA ALA A 31 15.57 -3.84 -12.16
C ALA A 31 15.96 -3.94 -13.64
N ASN A 32 17.20 -4.35 -13.95
CA ASN A 32 17.66 -4.46 -15.34
C ASN A 32 16.77 -5.40 -16.16
N ALA A 33 16.33 -6.52 -15.59
CA ALA A 33 15.41 -7.43 -16.27
C ALA A 33 14.06 -6.77 -16.61
N VAL A 34 13.53 -5.95 -15.69
CA VAL A 34 12.26 -5.24 -15.88
C VAL A 34 12.42 -4.03 -16.81
N LEU A 35 13.56 -3.34 -16.77
CA LEU A 35 13.91 -2.26 -17.69
C LEU A 35 13.99 -2.79 -19.13
N ASP A 36 14.66 -3.93 -19.31
CA ASP A 36 14.72 -4.64 -20.58
C ASP A 36 13.33 -5.05 -21.10
N MET A 37 12.47 -5.56 -20.22
CA MET A 37 11.07 -5.87 -20.54
C MET A 37 10.29 -4.62 -20.93
N THR A 38 10.51 -3.51 -20.22
CA THR A 38 9.86 -2.21 -20.48
C THR A 38 10.23 -1.68 -21.86
N ASP A 39 11.50 -1.81 -22.27
CA ASP A 39 11.97 -1.37 -23.59
C ASP A 39 11.48 -2.27 -24.73
N LYS A 40 11.38 -3.59 -24.50
CA LYS A 40 10.99 -4.58 -25.52
C LYS A 40 9.48 -4.64 -25.73
N ASP A 41 8.73 -4.76 -24.64
CA ASP A 41 7.30 -5.08 -24.63
C ASP A 41 6.42 -3.92 -24.16
N GLY A 42 7.05 -2.82 -23.75
CA GLY A 42 6.40 -1.59 -23.32
C GLY A 42 6.07 -1.53 -21.82
N PRO A 43 5.77 -0.32 -21.30
CA PRO A 43 5.51 -0.11 -19.88
C PRO A 43 4.30 -0.87 -19.32
N GLY A 44 3.28 -1.13 -20.13
CA GLY A 44 2.09 -1.88 -19.69
C GLY A 44 2.42 -3.32 -19.29
N THR A 45 3.32 -3.97 -20.02
CA THR A 45 3.79 -5.32 -19.72
C THR A 45 4.57 -5.34 -18.40
N ALA A 46 5.43 -4.34 -18.17
CA ALA A 46 6.13 -4.21 -16.90
C ALA A 46 5.17 -3.97 -15.72
N ILE A 47 4.15 -3.13 -15.89
CA ILE A 47 3.11 -2.92 -14.87
C ILE A 47 2.39 -4.24 -14.55
N GLN A 48 1.98 -5.00 -15.57
CA GLN A 48 1.31 -6.29 -15.39
C GLN A 48 2.22 -7.34 -14.72
N HIS A 49 3.51 -7.30 -14.99
CA HIS A 49 4.47 -8.18 -14.34
C HIS A 49 4.62 -7.82 -12.86
N LEU A 50 4.90 -6.55 -12.56
CA LEU A 50 5.14 -6.08 -11.20
C LEU A 50 3.89 -6.10 -10.30
N SER A 51 2.69 -6.01 -10.87
CA SER A 51 1.44 -6.08 -10.10
C SER A 51 1.19 -7.47 -9.48
N GLN A 52 1.94 -8.50 -9.88
CA GLN A 52 1.87 -9.83 -9.25
C GLN A 52 2.39 -9.85 -7.81
N TRP A 53 3.14 -8.81 -7.41
CA TRP A 53 3.59 -8.61 -6.03
C TRP A 53 2.65 -7.73 -5.21
N ASP A 54 1.55 -7.28 -5.80
CA ASP A 54 0.51 -6.59 -5.06
C ASP A 54 -0.46 -7.60 -4.45
N PHE A 55 -0.30 -7.84 -3.15
CA PHE A 55 -1.17 -8.75 -2.39
C PHE A 55 -2.43 -8.07 -1.85
N GLY A 56 -2.75 -6.83 -2.25
CA GLY A 56 -3.96 -6.15 -1.77
C GLY A 56 -3.74 -5.48 -0.42
N ASP A 57 -4.49 -5.92 0.60
CA ASP A 57 -4.50 -5.29 1.93
C ASP A 57 -3.20 -5.55 2.70
N GLU A 58 -2.60 -6.74 2.55
CA GLU A 58 -1.31 -7.02 3.19
C GLU A 58 -0.21 -6.07 2.68
N THR A 59 -0.24 -5.74 1.39
CA THR A 59 0.72 -4.80 0.80
C THR A 59 0.43 -3.37 1.23
N ARG A 60 -0.86 -3.01 1.33
CA ARG A 60 -1.31 -1.71 1.85
C ARG A 60 -0.82 -1.49 3.29
N ASP A 61 -1.10 -2.43 4.18
CA ASP A 61 -0.74 -2.34 5.60
C ASP A 61 0.78 -2.28 5.77
N ALA A 62 1.51 -3.10 5.02
CA ALA A 62 2.96 -3.06 5.00
C ALA A 62 3.47 -1.69 4.54
N ALA A 63 2.89 -1.10 3.49
CA ALA A 63 3.30 0.22 3.01
C ALA A 63 3.01 1.32 4.05
N LEU A 64 1.87 1.27 4.74
CA LEU A 64 1.52 2.20 5.80
C LEU A 64 2.47 2.11 7.00
N VAL A 65 2.74 0.88 7.47
CA VAL A 65 3.64 0.64 8.61
C VAL A 65 5.07 1.06 8.30
N ASN A 66 5.55 0.79 7.08
CA ASN A 66 6.90 1.14 6.66
C ASN A 66 7.04 2.59 6.16
N GLY A 67 5.93 3.33 6.01
CA GLY A 67 5.93 4.71 5.52
C GLY A 67 6.17 4.85 4.02
N TYR A 68 5.90 3.81 3.22
CA TYR A 68 5.95 3.87 1.76
C TYR A 68 4.67 4.43 1.16
N VAL A 69 4.17 5.52 1.74
CA VAL A 69 2.99 6.25 1.28
C VAL A 69 3.38 7.67 0.89
N TYR A 70 2.81 8.15 -0.20
CA TYR A 70 3.19 9.40 -0.84
C TYR A 70 1.95 10.19 -1.27
N GLU A 71 1.97 11.50 -1.07
CA GLU A 71 0.90 12.40 -1.54
C GLU A 71 0.90 12.55 -3.07
N LYS A 72 2.06 12.41 -3.68
CA LYS A 72 2.26 12.44 -5.13
C LYS A 72 3.28 11.40 -5.53
N VAL A 73 3.25 10.97 -6.79
CA VAL A 73 4.27 10.08 -7.34
C VAL A 73 5.66 10.68 -7.09
N PRO A 74 6.55 10.02 -6.34
CA PRO A 74 7.90 10.49 -6.09
C PRO A 74 8.76 10.29 -7.35
N TRP A 75 9.05 11.36 -8.08
CA TRP A 75 9.86 11.31 -9.30
C TRP A 75 11.02 12.31 -9.24
N SER A 76 12.13 11.93 -9.88
CA SER A 76 13.27 12.79 -10.22
C SER A 76 13.18 13.25 -11.67
N PRO A 77 13.75 14.41 -12.06
CA PRO A 77 13.84 14.85 -13.46
C PRO A 77 14.42 13.83 -14.45
N THR A 78 15.20 12.87 -13.96
CA THR A 78 15.79 11.79 -14.76
C THR A 78 14.86 10.60 -14.97
N ASP A 79 13.72 10.58 -14.28
CA ASP A 79 12.83 9.42 -14.25
C ASP A 79 11.82 9.46 -15.37
N ARG A 80 11.47 8.28 -15.85
CA ARG A 80 10.29 8.09 -16.68
C ARG A 80 9.14 7.65 -15.79
N VAL A 81 8.06 8.40 -15.86
CA VAL A 81 6.82 8.12 -15.13
C VAL A 81 5.74 7.75 -16.14
N VAL A 82 5.14 6.58 -15.97
CA VAL A 82 4.02 6.13 -16.77
C VAL A 82 2.82 5.90 -15.87
N HIS A 83 1.73 6.60 -16.18
CA HIS A 83 0.42 6.32 -15.63
C HIS A 83 -0.34 5.50 -16.65
N ASP A 84 -0.71 4.28 -16.30
CA ASP A 84 -1.67 3.54 -17.08
C ASP A 84 -3.06 4.08 -16.76
N LYS A 85 -3.75 4.60 -17.79
CA LYS A 85 -5.06 5.26 -17.62
C LYS A 85 -6.17 4.29 -17.22
N SER A 86 -5.96 3.00 -17.48
CA SER A 86 -6.92 1.94 -17.19
C SER A 86 -6.62 1.20 -15.90
N SER A 87 -5.48 1.45 -15.26
CA SER A 87 -5.09 0.81 -14.00
C SER A 87 -4.79 1.80 -12.89
N GLU A 88 -4.81 1.30 -11.66
CA GLU A 88 -4.55 2.10 -10.46
C GLU A 88 -3.05 2.32 -10.21
N TYR A 89 -2.21 1.93 -11.19
CA TYR A 89 -0.77 1.88 -11.02
C TYR A 89 -0.03 3.04 -11.69
N ALA A 90 1.09 3.41 -11.09
CA ALA A 90 2.12 4.23 -11.71
C ALA A 90 3.45 3.48 -11.71
N LEU A 91 4.09 3.46 -12.88
CA LEU A 91 5.43 2.91 -13.06
C LEU A 91 6.43 4.06 -13.09
N ILE A 92 7.47 3.98 -12.27
CA ILE A 92 8.62 4.87 -12.29
C ILE A 92 9.82 4.03 -12.65
N TYR A 93 10.60 4.47 -13.63
CA TYR A 93 11.81 3.75 -14.00
C TYR A 93 12.90 4.68 -14.49
N ASN A 94 14.14 4.25 -14.25
CA ASN A 94 15.33 5.00 -14.62
C ASN A 94 16.44 4.04 -15.05
N HIS A 95 16.81 4.09 -16.33
CA HIS A 95 17.89 3.25 -16.87
C HIS A 95 19.27 3.71 -16.39
N GLN A 96 19.48 5.02 -16.19
CA GLN A 96 20.77 5.54 -15.77
C GLN A 96 21.14 5.09 -14.36
N PHE A 97 20.15 5.03 -13.47
CA PHE A 97 20.34 4.59 -12.08
C PHE A 97 19.90 3.14 -11.84
N GLY A 98 19.39 2.45 -12.86
CA GLY A 98 19.07 1.03 -12.83
C GLY A 98 18.01 0.68 -11.78
N TYR A 99 16.89 1.41 -11.74
CA TYR A 99 15.78 1.10 -10.84
C TYR A 99 14.41 1.18 -11.50
N VAL A 100 13.47 0.48 -10.89
CA VAL A 100 12.04 0.52 -11.21
C VAL A 100 11.22 0.49 -9.93
N SER A 101 10.12 1.23 -9.90
CA SER A 101 9.16 1.24 -8.80
C SER A 101 7.73 1.19 -9.34
N LEU A 102 6.91 0.34 -8.73
CA LEU A 102 5.48 0.29 -8.96
C LEU A 102 4.75 0.86 -7.75
N LEU A 103 3.83 1.80 -8.01
CA LEU A 103 2.96 2.39 -7.00
C LEU A 103 1.50 2.10 -7.32
N ARG A 104 0.67 1.86 -6.31
CA ARG A 104 -0.80 1.79 -6.44
C ARG A 104 -1.43 3.03 -5.82
N ARG A 105 -2.47 3.57 -6.46
CA ARG A 105 -3.35 4.58 -5.84
C ARG A 105 -4.13 3.95 -4.70
N PHE A 106 -4.32 4.69 -3.63
CA PHE A 106 -5.26 4.31 -2.58
C PHE A 106 -6.01 5.54 -2.06
N ASP A 107 -7.24 5.31 -1.63
CA ASP A 107 -8.07 6.32 -1.00
C ASP A 107 -8.10 6.06 0.52
N PRO A 108 -7.38 6.86 1.33
CA PRO A 108 -7.36 6.66 2.77
C PRO A 108 -8.72 6.88 3.43
N VAL A 109 -9.59 7.71 2.84
CA VAL A 109 -10.88 8.09 3.44
C VAL A 109 -11.92 6.98 3.23
N PHE A 110 -11.94 6.33 2.06
CA PHE A 110 -12.82 5.18 1.83
C PHE A 110 -12.40 3.94 2.65
N GLU A 111 -11.09 3.76 2.82
CA GLU A 111 -10.50 2.61 3.51
C GLU A 111 -10.67 2.70 5.04
N ASP A 112 -10.43 3.86 5.66
CA ASP A 112 -10.64 4.07 7.10
C ASP A 112 -12.12 3.87 7.50
N VAL A 113 -13.05 4.23 6.60
CA VAL A 113 -14.50 4.02 6.80
C VAL A 113 -14.86 2.54 6.72
N LEU A 114 -14.26 1.75 5.82
CA LEU A 114 -14.46 0.31 5.73
C LEU A 114 -13.92 -0.42 6.98
N GLU A 115 -12.75 0.00 7.47
CA GLU A 115 -12.12 -0.57 8.66
C GLU A 115 -12.89 -0.21 9.95
N SER A 116 -13.48 0.99 10.01
CA SER A 116 -14.36 1.42 11.12
C SER A 116 -15.68 0.66 11.22
N VAL A 117 -16.11 -0.08 10.18
CA VAL A 117 -17.35 -0.88 10.20
C VAL A 117 -17.07 -2.36 10.52
N ALA A 118 -15.81 -2.79 10.61
CA ALA A 118 -15.48 -4.16 11.01
C ALA A 118 -15.94 -4.42 12.46
N PRO A 119 -16.87 -5.37 12.70
CA PRO A 119 -17.31 -5.66 14.05
C PRO A 119 -16.13 -6.24 14.84
N THR A 120 -15.87 -5.67 16.02
CA THR A 120 -14.84 -6.12 16.95
C THR A 120 -14.88 -7.66 17.07
N PRO A 121 -13.76 -8.38 16.84
CA PRO A 121 -13.74 -9.79 17.16
C PRO A 121 -14.00 -9.92 18.66
N ARG A 122 -15.14 -10.52 19.02
CA ARG A 122 -15.37 -10.96 20.39
C ARG A 122 -14.38 -12.10 20.66
N PHE A 123 -13.20 -11.73 21.12
CA PHE A 123 -12.16 -12.65 21.56
C PHE A 123 -12.70 -13.52 22.70
N GLY A 124 -13.13 -14.73 22.37
CA GLY A 124 -13.31 -15.84 23.30
C GLY A 124 -12.03 -16.66 23.36
N PHE A 125 -11.02 -16.20 24.10
CA PHE A 125 -9.91 -17.07 24.47
C PHE A 125 -10.31 -17.92 25.67
N GLU A 126 -10.74 -19.14 25.36
CA GLU A 126 -10.92 -20.23 26.31
C GLU A 126 -9.58 -20.51 27.02
N LYS A 127 -9.64 -20.51 28.36
CA LYS A 127 -8.48 -20.62 29.25
C LYS A 127 -7.67 -21.88 28.93
N GLN A 128 -6.43 -21.69 28.52
CA GLN A 128 -5.43 -22.75 28.40
C GLN A 128 -5.31 -23.53 29.71
N ARG A 129 -5.52 -24.85 29.62
CA ARG A 129 -5.16 -25.81 30.66
C ARG A 129 -3.63 -25.88 30.79
N PRO A 130 -3.03 -25.77 31.98
CA PRO A 130 -1.60 -25.96 32.11
C PRO A 130 -1.26 -27.45 32.04
N ALA A 131 -0.42 -27.82 31.07
CA ALA A 131 0.20 -29.13 30.99
C ALA A 131 1.22 -29.28 32.14
N ARG A 132 0.92 -30.12 33.14
CA ARG A 132 1.93 -30.59 34.10
C ARG A 132 2.69 -31.77 33.49
N ARG A 133 3.91 -31.53 33.02
CA ARG A 133 4.95 -32.57 32.98
C ARG A 133 5.46 -32.77 34.41
N ALA A 134 5.42 -34.00 34.89
CA ALA A 134 6.28 -34.46 35.97
C ALA A 134 6.84 -35.83 35.57
N ASN A 135 8.13 -35.81 35.23
CA ASN A 135 8.95 -36.98 35.05
C ASN A 135 9.62 -37.30 36.40
N GLY A 136 9.43 -38.53 36.90
CA GLY A 136 10.33 -39.23 37.82
C GLY A 136 10.35 -38.87 39.31
N LEU A 137 9.88 -39.79 40.17
CA LEU A 137 10.71 -40.32 41.28
C LEU A 137 10.18 -41.69 41.77
N ARG A 138 11.09 -42.65 41.89
CA ARG A 138 10.96 -43.97 42.53
C ARG A 138 10.45 -43.88 43.97
N LEU A 139 9.69 -44.89 44.41
CA LEU A 139 10.13 -45.97 45.32
C LEU A 139 9.15 -47.16 45.21
#